data_AF-A0A521B3I0-F1
#
_entry.id   AF-A0A521B3I0-F1
#
_cell.length_a   1.000
_cell.length_b   1.000
_cell.length_c   1.000
_cell.angle_alpha   90.00
_cell.angle_beta   90.00
_cell.angle_gamma   90.00
#
_symmetry.space_group_name_H-M   'P 1'
#
loop_
_entity.id
_entity.type
_entity.pdbx_description
1 polymer ?
#
loop_
_entity_poly.entity_id
_entity_poly.type
_entity_poly.pdbx_seq_one_letter_code
_entity_poly.pdbx_strand_id
1 'polypeptide(L)'
;MIFRILDTWGEFNPETKNEVCLVWDNWNDYSFYTLFGIFYVDDASQKHDIGVLKIGFKGQEERDRVYDIGDVFEYVGDNYFSVGNSEEYYEQLNKLGDELRNLILDRLNDIAKKPDVFNMVKDEKVFEVSFLRDLHPNTITGQFRRMAKGGARLTPYSFRFITEERAMTESLDFLFDVIPESMPPTNIHVLIGRNGAGKTTLIDNMIHSLLVPSDFLSIPGTFHFNQINKYDLEENSFANLISVSFSVFDELDIPENLDFINGMKYSYIGLREINEFHSGIDIKDLGILSEEFFESIKVCRSRRLIPRLIEAIETLESDPNFQREGFADMILNEDLQAKKEIIITAFRRLSSGHKIILLTITKLVEKLQEKSLVLMDEPEAHLHPPLLSAFIRAVSDLLIKTNGVAIISTHSPVILQEVPRSCVWKIRRSGNVMVSDRLTRESFGENVGVLTNDVFGLEVTNSGFYKMMTDIVENNDYSYEQVLELFGNQLGAEAKSILMALIANKK
;
A
#
# COMPACT_ATOMS: atom_id res chain seq x y z
N MET A 1 17.22 -9.17 -29.28
CA MET A 1 16.44 -10.34 -28.86
C MET A 1 15.60 -10.74 -30.06
N ILE A 2 15.64 -12.01 -30.43
CA ILE A 2 14.93 -12.54 -31.59
C ILE A 2 13.65 -13.22 -31.09
N PHE A 3 12.55 -12.94 -31.80
CA PHE A 3 11.29 -13.65 -31.68
C PHE A 3 11.18 -14.61 -32.86
N ARG A 4 10.73 -15.83 -32.60
CA ARG A 4 10.55 -16.87 -33.62
C ARG A 4 9.18 -17.49 -33.49
N ILE A 5 8.47 -17.60 -34.60
CA ILE A 5 7.20 -18.30 -34.69
C ILE A 5 7.47 -19.76 -35.07
N LEU A 6 6.84 -20.68 -34.36
CA LEU A 6 6.97 -22.12 -34.53
C LEU A 6 5.60 -22.74 -34.86
N ASP A 7 5.63 -23.85 -35.59
CA ASP A 7 4.42 -24.60 -35.97
C ASP A 7 3.90 -25.48 -34.83
N THR A 8 4.77 -25.92 -33.91
CA THR A 8 4.48 -26.93 -32.88
C THR A 8 5.02 -26.51 -31.50
N TRP A 9 4.23 -26.79 -30.45
CA TRP A 9 4.60 -26.41 -29.07
C TRP A 9 5.82 -27.19 -28.60
N GLY A 10 6.86 -26.48 -28.18
CA GLY A 10 8.05 -27.07 -27.55
C GLY A 10 9.07 -27.67 -28.52
N GLU A 11 8.84 -27.64 -29.83
CA GLU A 11 9.86 -28.02 -30.82
C GLU A 11 10.71 -26.80 -31.19
N PHE A 12 11.85 -26.64 -30.54
CA PHE A 12 12.86 -25.63 -30.88
C PHE A 12 14.22 -26.29 -31.11
N ASN A 13 15.08 -25.64 -31.91
CA ASN A 13 16.43 -26.15 -32.13
C ASN A 13 17.21 -26.14 -30.79
N PRO A 14 17.84 -27.25 -30.35
CA PRO A 14 18.64 -27.27 -29.12
C PRO A 14 19.77 -26.24 -29.07
N GLU A 15 20.20 -25.70 -30.21
CA GLU A 15 21.20 -24.62 -30.30
C GLU A 15 20.61 -23.21 -30.08
N THR A 16 19.27 -23.09 -29.96
CA THR A 16 18.58 -21.83 -29.70
C THR A 16 18.99 -21.27 -28.35
N LYS A 17 19.30 -19.97 -28.30
CA LYS A 17 19.71 -19.25 -27.10
C LYS A 17 19.21 -17.81 -27.15
N ASN A 18 18.72 -17.31 -26.03
CA ASN A 18 18.18 -15.95 -25.86
C ASN A 18 17.11 -15.57 -26.90
N GLU A 19 16.28 -16.54 -27.28
CA GLU A 19 15.16 -16.32 -28.20
C GLU A 19 13.83 -16.47 -27.46
N VAL A 20 12.84 -15.69 -27.88
CA VAL A 20 11.45 -15.86 -27.48
C VAL A 20 10.74 -16.62 -28.58
N CYS A 21 10.11 -17.73 -28.23
CA CYS A 21 9.37 -18.54 -29.18
C CYS A 21 7.87 -18.31 -28.99
N LEU A 22 7.20 -18.05 -30.10
CA LEU A 22 5.75 -18.00 -30.22
C LEU A 22 5.29 -19.25 -30.96
N VAL A 23 4.21 -19.86 -30.51
CA VAL A 23 3.66 -21.05 -31.15
C VAL A 23 2.20 -20.79 -31.43
N TRP A 24 1.78 -21.12 -32.63
CA TRP A 24 0.38 -21.04 -33.01
C TRP A 24 -0.49 -21.93 -32.15
N ASP A 25 -1.58 -21.36 -31.65
CA ASP A 25 -2.76 -22.14 -31.39
C ASP A 25 -3.70 -21.93 -32.57
N ASN A 26 -4.13 -23.02 -33.24
CA ASN A 26 -5.13 -22.95 -34.32
C ASN A 26 -6.54 -22.61 -33.78
N TRP A 27 -6.63 -22.18 -32.53
CA TRP A 27 -7.84 -21.73 -31.89
C TRP A 27 -8.44 -20.51 -32.60
N ASN A 28 -9.71 -20.65 -32.95
CA ASN A 28 -10.48 -19.65 -33.68
C ASN A 28 -11.35 -18.86 -32.70
N ASP A 29 -10.91 -17.65 -32.34
CA ASP A 29 -11.66 -16.74 -31.48
C ASP A 29 -12.67 -15.95 -32.33
N TYR A 30 -13.86 -16.52 -32.56
CA TYR A 30 -14.96 -15.87 -33.31
C TYR A 30 -14.55 -15.30 -34.67
N SER A 31 -13.78 -16.07 -35.44
CA SER A 31 -13.18 -15.73 -36.74
C SER A 31 -11.89 -14.91 -36.68
N PHE A 32 -11.34 -14.60 -35.50
CA PHE A 32 -10.01 -13.98 -35.36
C PHE A 32 -8.95 -15.00 -34.93
N TYR A 33 -7.76 -14.90 -35.54
CA TYR A 33 -6.61 -15.75 -35.26
C TYR A 33 -5.55 -14.94 -34.52
N THR A 34 -5.69 -14.83 -33.20
CA THR A 34 -4.84 -13.94 -32.39
C THR A 34 -4.04 -14.68 -31.32
N LEU A 35 -4.32 -15.96 -31.05
CA LEU A 35 -3.78 -16.67 -29.89
C LEU A 35 -2.46 -17.37 -30.21
N PHE A 36 -1.47 -17.10 -29.37
CA PHE A 36 -0.15 -17.71 -29.41
C PHE A 36 0.21 -18.21 -28.02
N GLY A 37 0.78 -19.39 -27.93
CA GLY A 37 1.55 -19.71 -26.74
C GLY A 37 2.94 -19.05 -26.84
N ILE A 38 3.55 -18.75 -25.69
CA ILE A 38 4.86 -18.11 -25.59
C ILE A 38 5.77 -18.80 -24.57
N PHE A 39 7.05 -18.96 -24.92
CA PHE A 39 8.11 -19.38 -24.01
C PHE A 39 9.45 -18.71 -24.34
N TYR A 40 10.35 -18.66 -23.37
CA TYR A 40 11.71 -18.11 -23.53
C TYR A 40 12.76 -19.22 -23.45
N VAL A 41 13.76 -19.18 -24.32
CA VAL A 41 14.91 -20.08 -24.28
C VAL A 41 16.14 -19.29 -23.83
N ASP A 42 16.72 -19.66 -22.69
CA ASP A 42 17.85 -18.93 -22.11
C ASP A 42 19.22 -19.29 -22.73
N ASP A 43 20.29 -18.67 -22.23
CA ASP A 43 21.68 -18.91 -22.63
C ASP A 43 22.15 -20.36 -22.44
N ALA A 44 21.55 -21.07 -21.49
CA ALA A 44 21.79 -22.47 -21.21
C ALA A 44 20.89 -23.41 -22.04
N SER A 45 20.14 -22.85 -22.99
CA SER A 45 19.17 -23.55 -23.85
C SER A 45 18.06 -24.24 -23.02
N GLN A 46 17.75 -23.71 -21.83
CA GLN A 46 16.61 -24.15 -21.03
C GLN A 46 15.36 -23.36 -21.41
N LYS A 47 14.24 -24.09 -21.46
CA LYS A 47 12.92 -23.55 -21.77
C LYS A 47 12.25 -23.03 -20.51
N HIS A 48 11.80 -21.78 -20.55
CA HIS A 48 10.98 -21.13 -19.54
C HIS A 48 9.60 -20.85 -20.14
N ASP A 49 8.61 -21.64 -19.76
CA ASP A 49 7.22 -21.45 -20.20
C ASP A 49 6.65 -20.15 -19.63
N ILE A 50 6.18 -19.27 -20.51
CA ILE A 50 5.61 -17.97 -20.12
C ILE A 50 4.09 -18.07 -20.05
N GLY A 51 3.45 -18.69 -21.05
CA GLY A 51 1.99 -18.90 -21.05
C GLY A 51 1.37 -18.59 -22.40
N VAL A 52 0.26 -17.86 -22.40
CA VAL A 52 -0.54 -17.55 -23.59
C VAL A 52 -0.64 -16.04 -23.79
N LEU A 53 -0.49 -15.63 -25.04
CA LEU A 53 -0.46 -14.27 -25.54
C LEU A 53 -1.48 -14.12 -26.67
N LYS A 54 -2.15 -12.97 -26.73
CA LYS A 54 -2.91 -12.55 -27.92
C LYS A 54 -2.12 -11.49 -28.68
N ILE A 55 -1.99 -11.63 -29.99
CA ILE A 55 -1.41 -10.64 -30.92
C ILE A 55 -2.45 -10.33 -32.00
N GLY A 56 -2.67 -9.04 -32.27
CA GLY A 56 -3.54 -8.56 -33.34
C GLY A 56 -2.95 -7.32 -34.01
N PHE A 57 -3.63 -6.82 -35.04
CA PHE A 57 -3.22 -5.60 -35.75
C PHE A 57 -4.38 -4.66 -36.06
N LYS A 58 -4.06 -3.40 -36.33
CA LYS A 58 -5.03 -2.35 -36.65
C LYS A 58 -5.75 -2.64 -37.98
N GLY A 59 -7.06 -2.53 -37.99
CA GLY A 59 -7.88 -2.82 -39.17
C GLY A 59 -7.99 -4.31 -39.51
N GLN A 60 -7.68 -5.21 -38.56
CA GLN A 60 -7.84 -6.65 -38.77
C GLN A 60 -9.32 -7.02 -38.94
N GLU A 61 -9.64 -7.65 -40.06
CA GLU A 61 -10.98 -8.15 -40.36
C GLU A 61 -11.14 -9.63 -39.95
N GLU A 62 -12.39 -10.09 -39.89
CA GLU A 62 -12.69 -11.49 -39.59
C GLU A 62 -12.05 -12.41 -40.64
N ARG A 63 -11.31 -13.42 -40.18
CA ARG A 63 -10.51 -14.43 -40.91
C ARG A 63 -9.11 -13.99 -41.35
N ASP A 64 -8.75 -12.73 -41.12
CA ASP A 64 -7.37 -12.30 -41.30
C ASP A 64 -6.46 -12.99 -40.29
N ARG A 65 -5.29 -13.40 -40.77
CA ARG A 65 -4.27 -14.08 -39.97
C ARG A 65 -3.07 -13.16 -39.74
N VAL A 66 -2.41 -13.33 -38.61
CA VAL A 66 -1.31 -12.46 -38.15
C VAL A 66 0.04 -12.80 -38.83
N TYR A 67 0.05 -13.55 -39.93
CA TYR A 67 1.28 -14.03 -40.59
C TYR A 67 2.13 -12.93 -41.24
N ASP A 68 1.58 -11.72 -41.41
CA ASP A 68 2.28 -10.64 -42.10
C ASP A 68 3.49 -10.08 -41.30
N ILE A 69 3.77 -10.60 -40.09
CA ILE A 69 4.96 -10.28 -39.28
C ILE A 69 6.17 -11.15 -39.68
N GLY A 70 5.95 -12.28 -40.35
CA GLY A 70 6.98 -13.27 -40.69
C GLY A 70 7.38 -14.19 -39.53
N ASP A 71 8.14 -15.24 -39.85
CA ASP A 71 8.47 -16.32 -38.89
C ASP A 71 9.58 -15.94 -37.90
N VAL A 72 10.32 -14.86 -38.17
CA VAL A 72 11.42 -14.36 -37.33
C VAL A 72 11.41 -12.84 -37.32
N PHE A 73 11.40 -12.22 -36.15
CA PHE A 73 11.37 -10.77 -36.01
C PHE A 73 12.06 -10.30 -34.72
N GLU A 74 12.48 -9.03 -34.68
CA GLU A 74 13.01 -8.40 -33.45
C GLU A 74 11.96 -7.49 -32.78
N TYR A 75 10.96 -7.06 -33.55
CA TYR A 75 9.89 -6.17 -33.14
C TYR A 75 8.63 -6.54 -33.91
N VAL A 76 7.49 -6.61 -33.22
CA VAL A 76 6.22 -7.04 -33.80
C VAL A 76 5.69 -6.08 -34.88
N GLY A 77 6.12 -4.81 -34.86
CA GLY A 77 5.71 -3.77 -35.81
C GLY A 77 4.68 -2.80 -35.25
N ASP A 78 4.66 -1.56 -35.77
CA ASP A 78 3.85 -0.46 -35.22
C ASP A 78 2.34 -0.61 -35.39
N ASN A 79 1.92 -1.46 -36.33
CA ASN A 79 0.51 -1.78 -36.56
C ASN A 79 0.01 -2.92 -35.68
N TYR A 80 0.90 -3.62 -34.96
CA TYR A 80 0.59 -4.78 -34.15
C TYR A 80 0.59 -4.44 -32.66
N PHE A 81 -0.22 -5.15 -31.91
CA PHE A 81 -0.37 -5.00 -30.47
C PHE A 81 -0.65 -6.35 -29.80
N SER A 82 -0.31 -6.47 -28.52
CA SER A 82 -0.46 -7.73 -27.80
C SER A 82 -0.99 -7.57 -26.38
N VAL A 83 -1.49 -8.66 -25.79
CA VAL A 83 -1.80 -8.75 -24.36
C VAL A 83 -1.67 -10.19 -23.86
N GLY A 84 -1.20 -10.38 -22.63
CA GLY A 84 -1.27 -11.68 -21.96
C GLY A 84 -2.72 -12.14 -21.80
N ASN A 85 -2.96 -13.44 -21.93
CA ASN A 85 -4.31 -14.00 -21.79
C ASN A 85 -4.69 -14.29 -20.33
N SER A 86 -3.74 -14.23 -19.39
CA SER A 86 -3.97 -14.49 -17.97
C SER A 86 -2.93 -13.80 -17.08
N GLU A 87 -3.17 -13.81 -15.77
CA GLU A 87 -2.25 -13.26 -14.76
C GLU A 87 -0.92 -14.03 -14.74
N GLU A 88 -0.97 -15.36 -14.95
CA GLU A 88 0.20 -16.24 -15.00
C GLU A 88 1.21 -15.81 -16.07
N TYR A 89 0.75 -15.28 -17.21
CA TYR A 89 1.64 -14.74 -18.26
C TYR A 89 2.57 -13.66 -17.70
N TYR A 90 2.03 -12.69 -16.97
CA TYR A 90 2.82 -11.60 -16.40
C TYR A 90 3.63 -12.05 -15.18
N GLU A 91 3.14 -13.02 -14.39
CA GLU A 91 3.92 -13.65 -13.31
C GLU A 91 5.18 -14.35 -13.82
N GLN A 92 5.06 -15.16 -14.88
CA GLN A 92 6.22 -15.85 -15.45
C GLN A 92 7.21 -14.87 -16.05
N LEU A 93 6.75 -13.82 -16.73
CA LEU A 93 7.63 -12.75 -17.20
C LEU A 93 8.37 -12.05 -16.05
N ASN A 94 7.70 -11.81 -14.92
CA ASN A 94 8.34 -11.23 -13.74
C ASN A 94 9.47 -12.09 -13.17
N LYS A 95 9.36 -13.42 -13.27
CA LYS A 95 10.43 -14.36 -12.84
C LYS A 95 11.68 -14.29 -13.71
N LEU A 96 11.56 -13.85 -14.97
CA LEU A 96 12.70 -13.65 -15.88
C LEU A 96 13.52 -12.39 -15.56
N GLY A 97 13.00 -11.51 -14.70
CA GLY A 97 13.64 -10.27 -14.28
C GLY A 97 13.23 -9.05 -15.13
N ASP A 98 13.42 -7.86 -14.54
CA ASP A 98 12.90 -6.59 -15.07
C ASP A 98 13.37 -6.26 -16.49
N GLU A 99 14.66 -6.46 -16.78
CA GLU A 99 15.24 -6.14 -18.10
C GLU A 99 14.61 -6.99 -19.20
N LEU A 100 14.53 -8.31 -18.99
CA LEU A 100 13.99 -9.23 -19.98
C LEU A 100 12.48 -9.04 -20.15
N ARG A 101 11.72 -8.94 -19.05
CA ARG A 101 10.29 -8.61 -19.09
C ARG A 101 10.06 -7.35 -19.90
N ASN A 102 10.79 -6.28 -19.57
CA ASN A 102 10.60 -4.99 -20.21
C ASN A 102 10.88 -5.09 -21.71
N LEU A 103 11.98 -5.73 -22.09
CA LEU A 103 12.35 -5.95 -23.48
C LEU A 103 11.28 -6.75 -24.24
N ILE A 104 10.80 -7.86 -23.68
CA ILE A 104 9.78 -8.71 -24.31
C ILE A 104 8.49 -7.92 -24.55
N LEU A 105 7.96 -7.30 -23.50
CA LEU A 105 6.70 -6.54 -23.57
C LEU A 105 6.81 -5.32 -24.49
N ASP A 106 7.98 -4.66 -24.55
CA ASP A 106 8.20 -3.54 -25.46
C ASP A 106 8.24 -3.97 -26.92
N ARG A 107 8.87 -5.11 -27.21
CA ARG A 107 8.99 -5.63 -28.58
C ARG A 107 7.71 -6.28 -29.09
N LEU A 108 6.82 -6.72 -28.20
CA LEU A 108 5.50 -7.25 -28.55
C LEU A 108 4.39 -6.19 -28.59
N ASN A 109 4.69 -4.92 -28.28
CA ASN A 109 3.68 -3.87 -28.13
C ASN A 109 2.56 -4.26 -27.16
N ASP A 110 2.94 -4.72 -25.97
CA ASP A 110 1.98 -5.10 -24.94
C ASP A 110 1.18 -3.87 -24.45
N ILE A 111 -0.14 -3.95 -24.62
CA ILE A 111 -1.07 -2.86 -24.32
C ILE A 111 -1.30 -2.64 -22.82
N ALA A 112 -1.04 -3.64 -21.99
CA ALA A 112 -1.07 -3.46 -20.54
C ALA A 112 0.10 -2.58 -20.12
N LYS A 113 1.31 -2.82 -20.66
CA LYS A 113 2.51 -2.02 -20.44
C LYS A 113 2.45 -0.63 -21.10
N LYS A 114 1.88 -0.52 -22.31
CA LYS A 114 1.86 0.72 -23.12
C LYS A 114 0.45 1.34 -23.21
N PRO A 115 0.10 2.31 -22.33
CA PRO A 115 -1.21 2.95 -22.34
C PRO A 115 -1.57 3.65 -23.66
N ASP A 116 -0.57 4.20 -24.36
CA ASP A 116 -0.80 4.89 -25.63
C ASP A 116 -1.23 3.93 -26.73
N VAL A 117 -0.62 2.73 -26.78
CA VAL A 117 -1.03 1.68 -27.73
C VAL A 117 -2.44 1.21 -27.40
N PHE A 118 -2.74 0.95 -26.12
CA PHE A 118 -4.10 0.62 -25.67
C PHE A 118 -5.13 1.64 -26.15
N ASN A 119 -4.86 2.94 -25.95
CA ASN A 119 -5.78 4.01 -26.36
C ASN A 119 -5.99 4.09 -27.88
N MET A 120 -5.01 3.67 -28.68
CA MET A 120 -5.12 3.64 -30.14
C MET A 120 -5.91 2.45 -30.67
N VAL A 121 -5.97 1.35 -29.93
CA VAL A 121 -6.52 0.07 -30.43
C VAL A 121 -7.79 -0.39 -29.70
N LYS A 122 -8.17 0.27 -28.60
CA LYS A 122 -9.34 -0.09 -27.79
C LYS A 122 -10.67 -0.11 -28.54
N ASP A 123 -10.75 0.62 -29.66
CA ASP A 123 -11.95 0.74 -30.50
C ASP A 123 -11.88 -0.18 -31.76
N GLU A 124 -10.82 -0.98 -31.89
CA GLU A 124 -10.68 -1.96 -32.98
C GLU A 124 -11.61 -3.16 -32.78
N LYS A 125 -12.20 -3.65 -33.87
CA LYS A 125 -13.13 -4.79 -33.82
C LYS A 125 -12.48 -6.06 -33.27
N VAL A 126 -11.23 -6.35 -33.67
CA VAL A 126 -10.47 -7.50 -33.16
C VAL A 126 -10.22 -7.39 -31.65
N PHE A 127 -10.05 -6.18 -31.13
CA PHE A 127 -9.84 -5.96 -29.69
C PHE A 127 -11.12 -6.28 -28.90
N GLU A 128 -12.26 -5.73 -29.32
CA GLU A 128 -13.54 -5.99 -28.66
C GLU A 128 -13.96 -7.47 -28.70
N VAL A 129 -13.78 -8.12 -29.86
CA VAL A 129 -14.28 -9.49 -30.08
C VAL A 129 -13.33 -10.57 -29.56
N SER A 130 -12.01 -10.40 -29.76
CA SER A 130 -11.03 -11.42 -29.37
C SER A 130 -10.36 -11.10 -28.03
N PHE A 131 -9.82 -9.89 -27.84
CA PHE A 131 -9.02 -9.57 -26.65
C PHE A 131 -9.88 -9.46 -25.39
N LEU A 132 -11.08 -8.86 -25.48
CA LEU A 132 -12.01 -8.69 -24.37
C LEU A 132 -12.98 -9.87 -24.17
N ARG A 133 -12.83 -10.97 -24.94
CA ARG A 133 -13.73 -12.13 -24.89
C ARG A 133 -13.95 -12.66 -23.47
N ASP A 134 -12.85 -12.90 -22.77
CA ASP A 134 -12.81 -13.46 -21.41
C ASP A 134 -12.17 -12.48 -20.40
N LEU A 135 -11.86 -11.25 -20.85
CA LEU A 135 -11.14 -10.25 -20.08
C LEU A 135 -11.94 -8.95 -20.03
N HIS A 136 -12.15 -8.41 -18.82
CA HIS A 136 -12.70 -7.08 -18.68
C HIS A 136 -11.60 -6.03 -19.01
N PRO A 137 -11.92 -4.90 -19.68
CA PRO A 137 -10.93 -3.86 -19.99
C PRO A 137 -10.13 -3.39 -18.77
N ASN A 138 -10.79 -3.31 -17.61
CA ASN A 138 -10.14 -2.92 -16.35
C ASN A 138 -9.03 -3.89 -15.92
N THR A 139 -9.14 -5.19 -16.23
CA THR A 139 -8.08 -6.17 -15.96
C THR A 139 -6.79 -5.80 -16.72
N ILE A 140 -6.93 -5.34 -17.97
CA ILE A 140 -5.80 -4.91 -18.80
C ILE A 140 -5.20 -3.61 -18.26
N THR A 141 -6.05 -2.61 -17.97
CA THR A 141 -5.58 -1.29 -17.53
C THR A 141 -5.13 -1.23 -16.07
N GLY A 142 -5.51 -2.23 -15.28
CA GLY A 142 -5.24 -2.36 -13.86
C GLY A 142 -4.23 -3.47 -13.57
N GLN A 143 -4.73 -4.68 -13.32
CA GLN A 143 -3.93 -5.79 -12.78
C GLN A 143 -2.80 -6.20 -13.72
N PHE A 144 -3.10 -6.41 -15.02
CA PHE A 144 -2.07 -6.74 -16.02
C PHE A 144 -1.07 -5.62 -16.18
N ARG A 145 -1.50 -4.37 -16.24
CA ARG A 145 -0.60 -3.21 -16.35
C ARG A 145 0.38 -3.13 -15.18
N ARG A 146 -0.11 -3.39 -13.98
CA ARG A 146 0.72 -3.42 -12.77
C ARG A 146 1.74 -4.55 -12.84
N MET A 147 1.31 -5.75 -13.21
CA MET A 147 2.20 -6.92 -13.31
C MET A 147 3.21 -6.78 -14.45
N ALA A 148 2.82 -6.19 -15.58
CA ALA A 148 3.68 -5.81 -16.69
C ALA A 148 4.79 -4.82 -16.30
N LYS A 149 4.53 -4.00 -15.27
CA LYS A 149 5.51 -3.07 -14.65
C LYS A 149 6.28 -3.69 -13.47
N GLY A 150 6.10 -4.99 -13.20
CA GLY A 150 6.79 -5.68 -12.11
C GLY A 150 6.12 -5.57 -10.73
N GLY A 151 4.85 -5.18 -10.67
CA GLY A 151 4.06 -5.27 -9.44
C GLY A 151 3.47 -6.67 -9.21
N ALA A 152 3.05 -6.94 -7.98
CA ALA A 152 2.44 -8.22 -7.59
C ALA A 152 1.04 -8.40 -8.21
N ARG A 153 0.59 -9.66 -8.29
CA ARG A 153 -0.82 -10.00 -8.49
C ARG A 153 -1.61 -9.41 -7.32
N LEU A 154 -2.67 -8.67 -7.61
CA LEU A 154 -3.60 -8.24 -6.56
C LEU A 154 -4.73 -9.23 -6.42
N THR A 155 -4.95 -9.68 -5.20
CA THR A 155 -6.12 -10.45 -4.81
C THR A 155 -6.90 -9.63 -3.79
N PRO A 156 -8.24 -9.65 -3.83
CA PRO A 156 -9.01 -9.07 -2.74
C PRO A 156 -8.67 -9.77 -1.42
N TYR A 157 -8.66 -9.00 -0.33
CA TYR A 157 -8.50 -9.52 1.02
C TYR A 157 -9.71 -9.16 1.87
N SER A 158 -10.09 -10.08 2.72
CA SER A 158 -11.16 -9.85 3.68
C SER A 158 -10.84 -10.71 4.89
N PHE A 159 -10.54 -10.06 6.01
CA PHE A 159 -10.22 -10.75 7.25
C PHE A 159 -10.84 -10.01 8.44
N ARG A 160 -11.05 -10.75 9.51
CA ARG A 160 -11.55 -10.26 10.78
C ARG A 160 -10.49 -10.44 11.84
N PHE A 161 -10.42 -9.49 12.76
CA PHE A 161 -9.75 -9.67 14.04
C PHE A 161 -10.80 -9.61 15.15
N ILE A 162 -10.94 -10.70 15.90
CA ILE A 162 -11.89 -10.81 17.01
C ILE A 162 -11.11 -10.85 18.32
N THR A 163 -11.33 -9.87 19.20
CA THR A 163 -10.66 -9.83 20.51
C THR A 163 -11.23 -10.91 21.44
N GLU A 164 -10.41 -11.46 22.32
CA GLU A 164 -10.86 -12.42 23.33
C GLU A 164 -11.91 -11.81 24.28
N GLU A 165 -12.95 -12.59 24.60
CA GLU A 165 -13.96 -12.19 25.57
C GLU A 165 -13.35 -12.24 26.98
N ARG A 166 -13.35 -11.11 27.70
CA ARG A 166 -12.95 -11.06 29.12
C ARG A 166 -14.20 -10.83 29.96
N ALA A 167 -14.19 -11.31 31.21
CA ALA A 167 -15.36 -11.38 32.12
C ALA A 167 -16.19 -10.10 32.32
N MET A 168 -15.78 -8.93 31.80
CA MET A 168 -16.51 -7.65 31.84
C MET A 168 -16.49 -6.86 30.51
N THR A 169 -16.06 -7.44 29.39
CA THR A 169 -15.98 -6.79 28.07
C THR A 169 -16.40 -7.74 26.97
N GLU A 170 -17.41 -7.34 26.19
CA GLU A 170 -17.78 -8.03 24.95
C GLU A 170 -16.61 -8.09 23.98
N SER A 171 -16.52 -9.18 23.22
CA SER A 171 -15.55 -9.31 22.13
C SER A 171 -15.83 -8.28 21.05
N LEU A 172 -14.78 -7.60 20.58
CA LEU A 172 -14.86 -6.70 19.43
C LEU A 172 -14.50 -7.45 18.15
N ASP A 173 -15.31 -7.26 17.10
CA ASP A 173 -15.10 -7.82 15.77
C ASP A 173 -14.74 -6.71 14.78
N PHE A 174 -13.50 -6.73 14.30
CA PHE A 174 -12.99 -5.78 13.32
C PHE A 174 -12.85 -6.44 11.96
N LEU A 175 -13.72 -6.08 11.02
CA LEU A 175 -13.62 -6.47 9.61
C LEU A 175 -12.69 -5.52 8.84
N PHE A 176 -11.80 -6.10 8.03
CA PHE A 176 -10.86 -5.41 7.15
C PHE A 176 -11.02 -5.94 5.73
N ASP A 177 -11.55 -5.11 4.84
CA ASP A 177 -11.80 -5.44 3.44
C ASP A 177 -10.88 -4.60 2.54
N VAL A 178 -10.04 -5.27 1.75
CA VAL A 178 -9.18 -4.67 0.74
C VAL A 178 -9.71 -5.04 -0.65
N ILE A 179 -10.20 -4.04 -1.36
CA ILE A 179 -10.71 -4.14 -2.72
C ILE A 179 -9.62 -3.64 -3.68
N PRO A 180 -9.02 -4.51 -4.50
CA PRO A 180 -8.04 -4.10 -5.48
C PRO A 180 -8.60 -3.03 -6.41
N GLU A 181 -7.78 -2.02 -6.72
CA GLU A 181 -8.09 -0.98 -7.72
C GLU A 181 -9.28 -0.08 -7.37
N SER A 182 -9.75 -0.12 -6.13
CA SER A 182 -10.74 0.82 -5.62
C SER A 182 -10.18 2.25 -5.62
N MET A 183 -11.05 3.22 -5.91
CA MET A 183 -10.77 4.64 -5.75
C MET A 183 -11.88 5.26 -4.89
N PRO A 184 -11.57 5.75 -3.67
CA PRO A 184 -10.24 5.76 -3.03
C PRO A 184 -9.72 4.34 -2.67
N PRO A 185 -8.40 4.16 -2.47
CA PRO A 185 -7.83 2.88 -2.07
C PRO A 185 -8.32 2.40 -0.70
N THR A 186 -8.45 1.08 -0.51
CA THR A 186 -8.92 0.48 0.75
C THR A 186 -7.85 -0.38 1.45
N ASN A 187 -6.56 -0.19 1.12
CA ASN A 187 -5.46 -0.97 1.68
C ASN A 187 -4.83 -0.36 2.94
N ILE A 188 -5.34 0.78 3.41
CA ILE A 188 -5.02 1.37 4.70
C ILE A 188 -6.29 1.40 5.53
N HIS A 189 -6.27 0.75 6.68
CA HIS A 189 -7.32 0.80 7.68
C HIS A 189 -6.87 1.60 8.90
N VAL A 190 -7.80 2.34 9.49
CA VAL A 190 -7.50 3.26 10.58
C VAL A 190 -8.33 2.92 11.81
N LEU A 191 -7.64 2.71 12.93
CA LEU A 191 -8.21 2.59 14.27
C LEU A 191 -8.08 3.96 14.94
N ILE A 192 -9.18 4.71 15.04
CA ILE A 192 -9.17 6.06 15.60
C ILE A 192 -9.96 6.14 16.90
N GLY A 193 -9.49 6.94 17.85
CA GLY A 193 -10.16 7.14 19.13
C GLY A 193 -9.29 7.94 20.08
N ARG A 194 -9.83 8.23 21.27
CA ARG A 194 -9.14 9.01 22.30
C ARG A 194 -7.85 8.37 22.77
N ASN A 195 -7.00 9.15 23.41
CA ASN A 195 -5.87 8.61 24.18
C ASN A 195 -6.42 7.75 25.33
N GLY A 196 -5.80 6.60 25.56
CA GLY A 196 -6.31 5.61 26.52
C GLY A 196 -7.55 4.83 26.08
N ALA A 197 -8.02 5.00 24.83
CA ALA A 197 -9.12 4.18 24.30
C ALA A 197 -8.73 2.71 24.11
N GLY A 198 -7.43 2.38 24.11
CA GLY A 198 -6.88 1.01 23.96
C GLY A 198 -6.45 0.64 22.55
N LYS A 199 -6.12 1.63 21.70
CA LYS A 199 -5.70 1.41 20.30
C LYS A 199 -4.33 0.71 20.20
N THR A 200 -3.32 1.23 20.90
CA THR A 200 -1.98 0.61 21.01
C THR A 200 -2.10 -0.84 21.49
N THR A 201 -2.83 -1.06 22.58
CA THR A 201 -3.12 -2.42 23.09
C THR A 201 -3.78 -3.33 22.04
N LEU A 202 -4.64 -2.79 21.18
CA LEU A 202 -5.26 -3.56 20.11
C LEU A 202 -4.24 -3.95 19.02
N ILE A 203 -3.33 -3.05 18.66
CA ILE A 203 -2.20 -3.35 17.77
C ILE A 203 -1.28 -4.40 18.39
N ASP A 204 -0.92 -4.26 19.66
CA ASP A 204 -0.09 -5.24 20.38
C ASP A 204 -0.76 -6.61 20.41
N ASN A 205 -2.07 -6.65 20.68
CA ASN A 205 -2.85 -7.87 20.65
C ASN A 205 -2.84 -8.54 19.26
N MET A 206 -2.92 -7.76 18.17
CA MET A 206 -2.80 -8.28 16.81
C MET A 206 -1.40 -8.88 16.56
N ILE A 207 -0.34 -8.20 17.00
CA ILE A 207 1.05 -8.69 16.89
C ILE A 207 1.18 -10.01 17.66
N HIS A 208 0.78 -10.05 18.93
CA HIS A 208 0.87 -11.25 19.76
C HIS A 208 0.04 -12.42 19.21
N SER A 209 -1.15 -12.15 18.65
CA SER A 209 -2.01 -13.21 18.09
C SER A 209 -1.41 -13.85 16.83
N LEU A 210 -0.53 -13.14 16.12
CA LEU A 210 0.15 -13.66 14.92
C LEU A 210 1.48 -14.34 15.27
N LEU A 211 2.19 -13.84 16.28
CA LEU A 211 3.54 -14.31 16.63
C LEU A 211 3.55 -15.36 17.76
N VAL A 212 2.67 -15.31 18.75
CA VAL A 212 2.74 -16.24 19.88
C VAL A 212 2.05 -17.56 19.51
N PRO A 213 2.73 -18.73 19.58
CA PRO A 213 2.07 -20.02 19.39
C PRO A 213 0.95 -20.21 20.41
N SER A 214 -0.18 -20.75 19.97
CA SER A 214 -1.40 -20.96 20.75
C SER A 214 -1.24 -21.78 22.05
N ASP A 215 -0.08 -22.41 22.26
CA ASP A 215 0.23 -23.23 23.43
C ASP A 215 0.83 -22.42 24.61
N PHE A 216 1.20 -21.15 24.40
CA PHE A 216 1.73 -20.26 25.42
C PHE A 216 0.80 -19.04 25.57
N LEU A 217 0.02 -18.99 26.66
CA LEU A 217 -0.90 -17.89 27.07
C LEU A 217 -2.30 -17.86 26.41
N SER A 218 -3.24 -17.20 27.08
CA SER A 218 -4.52 -16.76 26.51
C SER A 218 -4.24 -15.82 25.34
N ILE A 219 -4.56 -16.24 24.12
CA ILE A 219 -4.33 -15.44 22.92
C ILE A 219 -5.27 -14.23 22.98
N PRO A 220 -4.76 -13.00 22.91
CA PRO A 220 -5.58 -11.81 23.15
C PRO A 220 -6.64 -11.55 22.06
N GLY A 221 -6.57 -12.27 20.94
CA GLY A 221 -7.58 -12.28 19.87
C GLY A 221 -7.29 -13.32 18.81
N THR A 222 -8.13 -13.39 17.78
CA THR A 222 -8.01 -14.37 16.69
C THR A 222 -8.24 -13.71 15.33
N PHE A 223 -7.44 -14.11 14.34
CA PHE A 223 -7.62 -13.72 12.94
C PHE A 223 -8.46 -14.76 12.20
N HIS A 224 -9.48 -14.29 11.48
CA HIS A 224 -10.29 -15.12 10.60
C HIS A 224 -10.26 -14.55 9.19
N PHE A 225 -9.77 -15.34 8.24
CA PHE A 225 -9.73 -14.92 6.84
C PHE A 225 -10.97 -15.45 6.10
N ASN A 226 -11.71 -14.55 5.47
CA ASN A 226 -12.89 -14.93 4.70
C ASN A 226 -12.44 -15.56 3.37
N GLN A 227 -13.07 -16.67 2.98
CA GLN A 227 -12.91 -17.22 1.63
C GLN A 227 -13.68 -16.33 0.66
N ILE A 228 -12.96 -15.60 -0.21
CA ILE A 228 -13.56 -14.69 -1.18
C ILE A 228 -13.98 -15.48 -2.43
N ASN A 229 -13.18 -16.46 -2.86
CA ASN A 229 -13.55 -17.41 -3.91
C ASN A 229 -13.58 -18.86 -3.41
N LYS A 230 -14.55 -19.62 -3.91
CA LYS A 230 -14.72 -21.07 -3.65
C LYS A 230 -13.57 -21.94 -4.18
N TYR A 231 -12.69 -21.34 -4.99
CA TYR A 231 -11.53 -21.96 -5.63
C TYR A 231 -10.19 -21.40 -5.12
N ASP A 232 -10.21 -20.46 -4.16
CA ASP A 232 -8.98 -20.05 -3.47
C ASP A 232 -8.53 -21.22 -2.59
N LEU A 233 -7.60 -22.02 -3.11
CA LEU A 233 -7.02 -23.18 -2.44
C LEU A 233 -5.93 -22.78 -1.43
N GLU A 234 -5.51 -21.51 -1.42
CA GLU A 234 -4.51 -21.01 -0.49
C GLU A 234 -5.15 -20.71 0.86
N GLU A 235 -4.54 -21.21 1.94
CA GLU A 235 -4.78 -20.70 3.28
C GLU A 235 -4.49 -19.19 3.26
N ASN A 236 -5.53 -18.36 3.31
CA ASN A 236 -5.36 -16.92 3.41
C ASN A 236 -4.66 -16.62 4.73
N SER A 237 -3.36 -16.34 4.67
CA SER A 237 -2.53 -15.90 5.79
C SER A 237 -1.64 -14.74 5.36
N PHE A 238 -1.14 -13.97 6.33
CA PHE A 238 -0.07 -13.02 6.06
C PHE A 238 1.24 -13.79 5.90
N ALA A 239 2.10 -13.35 4.97
CA ALA A 239 3.44 -13.92 4.80
C ALA A 239 4.50 -13.16 5.61
N ASN A 240 4.22 -11.89 5.93
CA ASN A 240 5.16 -10.96 6.51
C ASN A 240 4.42 -9.96 7.40
N LEU A 241 4.95 -9.72 8.60
CA LEU A 241 4.44 -8.77 9.57
C LEU A 241 5.49 -7.68 9.82
N ILE A 242 5.12 -6.43 9.59
CA ILE A 242 5.98 -5.27 9.87
C ILE A 242 5.29 -4.41 10.92
N SER A 243 5.94 -4.23 12.06
CA SER A 243 5.51 -3.28 13.10
C SER A 243 6.31 -1.98 12.97
N VAL A 244 5.61 -0.85 12.96
CA VAL A 244 6.19 0.49 12.92
C VAL A 244 5.73 1.26 14.15
N SER A 245 6.67 1.68 14.98
CA SER A 245 6.40 2.53 16.14
C SER A 245 7.16 3.86 16.03
N PHE A 246 6.44 4.94 16.27
CA PHE A 246 6.99 6.30 16.32
C PHE A 246 7.22 6.78 17.76
N SER A 247 6.80 5.99 18.76
CA SER A 247 6.92 6.29 20.18
C SER A 247 8.07 5.49 20.82
N VAL A 248 8.85 6.15 21.67
CA VAL A 248 9.89 5.49 22.46
C VAL A 248 9.30 4.74 23.66
N PHE A 249 8.01 4.92 23.97
CA PHE A 249 7.36 4.39 25.17
C PHE A 249 6.57 3.09 24.91
N ASP A 250 6.52 2.62 23.67
CA ASP A 250 5.71 1.45 23.30
C ASP A 250 6.39 0.14 23.73
N GLU A 251 5.82 -0.52 24.74
CA GLU A 251 6.30 -1.79 25.29
C GLU A 251 5.81 -2.97 24.44
N LEU A 252 6.64 -3.41 23.49
CA LEU A 252 6.43 -4.66 22.76
C LEU A 252 7.42 -5.72 23.23
N ASP A 253 6.95 -6.65 24.07
CA ASP A 253 7.69 -7.85 24.47
C ASP A 253 7.58 -8.91 23.35
N ILE A 254 8.47 -8.84 22.35
CA ILE A 254 8.48 -9.77 21.23
C ILE A 254 9.45 -10.93 21.52
N PRO A 255 9.10 -12.19 21.23
CA PRO A 255 9.96 -13.34 21.50
C PRO A 255 11.34 -13.27 20.82
N GLU A 256 12.34 -13.83 21.52
CA GLU A 256 13.78 -13.70 21.28
C GLU A 256 14.35 -14.38 20.01
N ASN A 257 13.52 -14.91 19.10
CA ASN A 257 14.00 -15.58 17.87
C ASN A 257 13.08 -15.29 16.66
N LEU A 258 13.56 -14.46 15.75
CA LEU A 258 12.72 -13.64 14.87
C LEU A 258 12.86 -13.88 13.36
N ASP A 259 13.59 -14.90 12.92
CA ASP A 259 13.75 -15.11 11.47
C ASP A 259 12.43 -15.54 10.83
N PHE A 260 11.70 -16.46 11.47
CA PHE A 260 10.35 -16.88 11.09
C PHE A 260 9.58 -17.37 12.32
N ILE A 261 8.44 -16.75 12.60
CA ILE A 261 7.53 -17.16 13.68
C ILE A 261 6.20 -17.55 13.02
N ASN A 262 5.72 -18.78 13.26
CA ASN A 262 4.55 -19.36 12.58
C ASN A 262 4.64 -19.30 11.03
N GLY A 263 5.85 -19.40 10.46
CA GLY A 263 6.07 -19.29 9.02
C GLY A 263 6.01 -17.85 8.47
N MET A 264 5.78 -16.86 9.32
CA MET A 264 5.79 -15.43 8.97
C MET A 264 7.12 -14.79 9.36
N LYS A 265 7.62 -13.93 8.49
CA LYS A 265 8.73 -13.05 8.84
C LYS A 265 8.22 -11.86 9.65
N TYR A 266 8.92 -11.49 10.72
CA TYR A 266 8.62 -10.28 11.48
C TYR A 266 9.73 -9.23 11.31
N SER A 267 9.36 -7.96 11.27
CA SER A 267 10.31 -6.85 11.25
C SER A 267 9.78 -5.67 12.05
N TYR A 268 10.64 -5.08 12.87
CA TYR A 268 10.34 -3.87 13.63
C TYR A 268 11.07 -2.66 13.03
N ILE A 269 10.35 -1.54 12.89
CA ILE A 269 10.86 -0.25 12.45
C ILE A 269 10.49 0.77 13.52
N GLY A 270 11.49 1.30 14.22
CA GLY A 270 11.26 2.28 15.27
C GLY A 270 12.54 2.73 15.97
N LEU A 271 12.37 3.51 17.04
CA LEU A 271 13.44 4.18 17.77
C LEU A 271 14.11 3.32 18.87
N ARG A 272 13.52 2.17 19.21
CA ARG A 272 14.06 1.26 20.23
C ARG A 272 15.09 0.31 19.63
N GLU A 273 16.14 0.03 20.39
CA GLU A 273 17.00 -1.13 20.15
C GLU A 273 16.33 -2.37 20.74
N ILE A 274 16.28 -3.44 19.94
CA ILE A 274 15.84 -4.75 20.42
C ILE A 274 17.10 -5.48 20.85
N ASN A 275 17.44 -5.41 22.14
CA ASN A 275 18.64 -6.03 22.69
C ASN A 275 18.32 -7.40 23.30
N GLU A 276 19.05 -8.43 22.86
CA GLU A 276 18.85 -9.86 23.20
C GLU A 276 19.07 -10.21 24.69
N PHE A 277 19.63 -9.30 25.51
CA PHE A 277 20.13 -9.65 26.86
C PHE A 277 19.69 -8.69 27.99
N HIS A 278 18.95 -7.63 27.70
CA HIS A 278 18.54 -6.64 28.71
C HIS A 278 17.10 -6.18 28.53
N SER A 279 16.32 -6.25 29.61
CA SER A 279 14.98 -5.67 29.75
C SER A 279 14.98 -4.14 29.89
N GLY A 280 16.03 -3.47 29.42
CA GLY A 280 16.17 -2.01 29.42
C GLY A 280 15.66 -1.41 28.10
N ILE A 281 15.08 -0.21 28.18
CA ILE A 281 14.71 0.55 26.98
C ILE A 281 15.97 1.26 26.47
N ASP A 282 16.70 0.62 25.55
CA ASP A 282 17.77 1.27 24.81
C ASP A 282 17.17 2.00 23.60
N ILE A 283 17.51 3.28 23.44
CA ILE A 283 17.01 4.14 22.36
C ILE A 283 18.13 4.36 21.36
N LYS A 284 17.84 4.10 20.08
CA LYS A 284 18.77 4.33 18.97
C LYS A 284 19.17 5.80 18.91
N ASP A 285 20.46 6.06 18.90
CA ASP A 285 20.98 7.39 18.66
C ASP A 285 20.92 7.77 17.17
N LEU A 286 21.17 9.06 16.87
CA LEU A 286 21.16 9.55 15.49
C LEU A 286 22.24 8.89 14.61
N GLY A 287 23.34 8.44 15.19
CA GLY A 287 24.40 7.72 14.50
C GLY A 287 23.87 6.40 13.96
N ILE A 288 23.27 5.59 14.82
CA ILE A 288 22.65 4.30 14.50
C ILE A 288 21.55 4.48 13.46
N LEU A 289 20.63 5.42 13.64
CA LEU A 289 19.55 5.67 12.68
C LEU A 289 20.09 6.08 11.30
N SER A 290 21.15 6.90 11.26
CA SER A 290 21.76 7.33 10.00
C SER A 290 22.47 6.19 9.25
N GLU A 291 23.10 5.27 9.98
CA GLU A 291 23.68 4.06 9.40
C GLU A 291 22.59 3.08 8.95
N GLU A 292 21.54 2.85 9.75
CA GLU A 292 20.41 2.00 9.37
C GLU A 292 19.72 2.47 8.09
N PHE A 293 19.58 3.79 7.92
CA PHE A 293 19.06 4.41 6.70
C PHE A 293 19.95 4.09 5.51
N PHE A 294 21.25 4.35 5.61
CA PHE A 294 22.20 4.11 4.51
C PHE A 294 22.28 2.61 4.14
N GLU A 295 22.36 1.73 5.13
CA GLU A 295 22.37 0.28 4.93
C GLU A 295 21.09 -0.20 4.23
N SER A 296 19.94 0.37 4.59
CA SER A 296 18.65 0.06 3.93
C SER A 296 18.67 0.45 2.44
N ILE A 297 19.25 1.60 2.09
CA ILE A 297 19.43 2.00 0.68
C ILE A 297 20.32 0.99 -0.07
N LYS A 298 21.41 0.50 0.54
CA LYS A 298 22.26 -0.52 -0.09
C LYS A 298 21.50 -1.81 -0.37
N VAL A 299 20.67 -2.25 0.58
CA VAL A 299 19.83 -3.46 0.41
C VAL A 299 18.79 -3.23 -0.68
N CYS A 300 18.16 -2.05 -0.72
CA CYS A 300 17.27 -1.68 -1.81
C CYS A 300 18.00 -1.75 -3.17
N ARG A 301 19.25 -1.29 -3.24
CA ARG A 301 20.06 -1.37 -4.46
C ARG A 301 20.39 -2.81 -4.87
N SER A 302 20.88 -3.63 -3.94
CA SER A 302 21.23 -5.02 -4.25
C SER A 302 20.02 -5.84 -4.70
N ARG A 303 18.81 -5.48 -4.22
CA ARG A 303 17.54 -6.10 -4.60
C ARG A 303 16.82 -5.42 -5.77
N ARG A 304 17.45 -4.45 -6.44
CA ARG A 304 16.86 -3.67 -7.56
C ARG A 304 15.55 -2.94 -7.21
N LEU A 305 15.40 -2.53 -5.95
CA LEU A 305 14.23 -1.81 -5.41
C LEU A 305 14.37 -0.29 -5.50
N ILE A 306 15.49 0.24 -6.03
CA ILE A 306 15.72 1.68 -6.15
C ILE A 306 14.60 2.41 -6.88
N PRO A 307 14.06 1.94 -8.02
CA PRO A 307 12.94 2.64 -8.66
C PRO A 307 11.72 2.81 -7.73
N ARG A 308 11.42 1.79 -6.92
CA ARG A 308 10.32 1.85 -5.94
C ARG A 308 10.63 2.83 -4.80
N LEU A 309 11.87 2.86 -4.34
CA LEU A 309 12.33 3.80 -3.32
C LEU A 309 12.25 5.25 -3.80
N ILE A 310 12.67 5.51 -5.04
CA ILE A 310 12.63 6.84 -5.64
C ILE A 310 11.19 7.34 -5.75
N GLU A 311 10.27 6.52 -6.28
CA GLU A 311 8.85 6.88 -6.39
C GLU A 311 8.22 7.20 -5.02
N ALA A 312 8.60 6.44 -3.98
CA ALA A 312 8.15 6.72 -2.62
C ALA A 312 8.73 8.03 -2.05
N ILE A 313 10.00 8.33 -2.34
CA ILE A 313 10.65 9.60 -1.95
C ILE A 313 10.03 10.78 -2.70
N GLU A 314 9.79 10.67 -4.00
CA GLU A 314 9.14 11.71 -4.82
C GLU A 314 7.74 12.08 -4.28
N THR A 315 7.01 11.11 -3.71
CA THR A 315 5.73 11.37 -3.03
C THR A 315 5.92 12.24 -1.78
N LEU A 316 6.99 12.00 -1.00
CA LEU A 316 7.35 12.82 0.16
C LEU A 316 7.89 14.20 -0.22
N GLU A 317 8.46 14.37 -1.41
CA GLU A 317 8.99 15.66 -1.92
C GLU A 317 7.89 16.69 -2.24
N SER A 318 6.61 16.33 -2.07
CA SER A 318 5.53 17.31 -1.93
C SER A 318 5.76 18.27 -0.75
N ASP A 319 6.54 17.86 0.26
CA ASP A 319 7.07 18.76 1.29
C ASP A 319 8.33 19.51 0.80
N PRO A 320 8.38 20.86 0.90
CA PRO A 320 9.52 21.65 0.44
C PRO A 320 10.85 21.35 1.14
N ASN A 321 10.86 20.80 2.36
CA ASN A 321 12.10 20.44 3.04
C ASN A 321 12.70 19.15 2.47
N PHE A 322 11.86 18.18 2.11
CA PHE A 322 12.31 16.96 1.43
C PHE A 322 12.87 17.27 0.04
N GLN A 323 12.14 18.06 -0.74
CA GLN A 323 12.55 18.43 -2.10
C GLN A 323 13.93 19.11 -2.12
N ARG A 324 14.24 19.95 -1.13
CA ARG A 324 15.52 20.68 -1.05
C ARG A 324 16.73 19.79 -0.78
N GLU A 325 16.55 18.65 -0.10
CA GLU A 325 17.67 17.75 0.20
C GLU A 325 18.08 16.90 -1.01
N GLY A 326 17.18 16.68 -1.98
CA GLY A 326 17.51 16.00 -3.25
C GLY A 326 17.93 14.54 -3.09
N PHE A 327 17.28 13.80 -2.19
CA PHE A 327 17.63 12.40 -1.91
C PHE A 327 17.52 11.50 -3.14
N ALA A 328 16.52 11.72 -4.00
CA ALA A 328 16.32 10.93 -5.20
C ALA A 328 17.58 10.90 -6.09
N ASP A 329 18.13 12.09 -6.40
CA ASP A 329 19.34 12.23 -7.22
C ASP A 329 20.57 11.59 -6.56
N MET A 330 20.72 11.74 -5.24
CA MET A 330 21.83 11.14 -4.50
C MET A 330 21.78 9.61 -4.54
N ILE A 331 20.57 9.04 -4.43
CA ILE A 331 20.32 7.59 -4.40
C ILE A 331 20.39 6.97 -5.80
N LEU A 332 20.18 7.72 -6.88
CA LEU A 332 20.32 7.22 -8.25
C LEU A 332 21.78 7.05 -8.71
N ASN A 333 22.74 7.71 -8.04
CA ASN A 333 24.15 7.64 -8.43
C ASN A 333 24.71 6.21 -8.36
N GLU A 334 25.44 5.76 -9.39
CA GLU A 334 25.99 4.39 -9.48
C GLU A 334 26.96 4.04 -8.34
N ASP A 335 27.77 4.99 -7.86
CA ASP A 335 28.69 4.79 -6.73
C ASP A 335 28.08 5.28 -5.40
N LEU A 336 27.21 4.45 -4.81
CA LEU A 336 26.56 4.75 -3.53
C LEU A 336 27.57 4.93 -2.39
N GLN A 337 28.67 4.18 -2.41
CA GLN A 337 29.65 4.19 -1.33
C GLN A 337 30.42 5.50 -1.30
N ALA A 338 30.82 6.03 -2.45
CA ALA A 338 31.41 7.35 -2.54
C ALA A 338 30.49 8.48 -2.03
N LYS A 339 29.16 8.26 -2.06
CA LYS A 339 28.16 9.21 -1.57
C LYS A 339 27.74 9.01 -0.11
N LYS A 340 28.25 7.99 0.60
CA LYS A 340 27.86 7.66 1.99
C LYS A 340 27.82 8.88 2.90
N GLU A 341 28.94 9.59 3.01
CA GLU A 341 29.06 10.76 3.90
C GLU A 341 28.09 11.89 3.52
N ILE A 342 27.84 12.09 2.23
CA ILE A 342 26.92 13.13 1.74
C ILE A 342 25.48 12.77 2.14
N ILE A 343 25.06 11.52 1.91
CA ILE A 343 23.72 11.02 2.22
C ILE A 343 23.48 11.05 3.74
N ILE A 344 24.44 10.57 4.53
CA ILE A 344 24.36 10.59 6.00
C ILE A 344 24.29 12.04 6.51
N THR A 345 25.07 12.94 5.95
CA THR A 345 25.05 14.36 6.34
C THR A 345 23.70 14.99 6.01
N ALA A 346 23.13 14.74 4.82
CA ALA A 346 21.80 15.21 4.43
C ALA A 346 20.72 14.68 5.38
N PHE A 347 20.73 13.36 5.65
CA PHE A 347 19.82 12.74 6.61
C PHE A 347 19.90 13.37 8.00
N ARG A 348 21.12 13.66 8.49
CA ARG A 348 21.31 14.28 9.82
C ARG A 348 20.79 15.71 9.91
N ARG A 349 20.70 16.46 8.80
CA ARG A 349 20.16 17.84 8.76
C ARG A 349 18.63 17.91 8.86
N LEU A 350 17.93 16.86 8.46
CA LEU A 350 16.48 16.78 8.51
C LEU A 350 15.92 17.01 9.94
N SER A 351 14.69 17.48 10.07
CA SER A 351 14.02 17.49 11.37
C SER A 351 13.75 16.05 11.87
N SER A 352 13.48 15.87 13.15
CA SER A 352 13.19 14.54 13.73
C SER A 352 12.06 13.81 12.98
N GLY A 353 10.95 14.51 12.70
CA GLY A 353 9.82 13.99 11.93
C GLY A 353 10.20 13.56 10.51
N HIS A 354 11.05 14.33 9.82
CA HIS A 354 11.49 13.99 8.47
C HIS A 354 12.43 12.77 8.49
N LYS A 355 13.33 12.68 9.47
CA LYS A 355 14.25 11.54 9.63
C LYS A 355 13.47 10.24 9.79
N ILE A 356 12.50 10.22 10.70
CA ILE A 356 11.75 8.98 10.99
C ILE A 356 10.90 8.56 9.79
N ILE A 357 10.23 9.50 9.10
CA ILE A 357 9.45 9.18 7.90
C ILE A 357 10.31 8.63 6.78
N LEU A 358 11.45 9.27 6.49
CA LEU A 358 12.35 8.82 5.43
C LEU A 358 12.95 7.45 5.74
N LEU A 359 13.38 7.23 6.99
CA LEU A 359 13.85 5.93 7.45
C LEU A 359 12.76 4.88 7.32
N THR A 360 11.54 5.16 7.79
CA THR A 360 10.40 4.25 7.72
C THR A 360 10.05 3.87 6.30
N ILE A 361 9.92 4.84 5.38
CA ILE A 361 9.66 4.56 3.97
C ILE A 361 10.77 3.71 3.35
N THR A 362 12.03 4.03 3.62
CA THR A 362 13.18 3.26 3.09
C THR A 362 13.17 1.82 3.61
N LYS A 363 12.93 1.64 4.91
CA LYS A 363 12.81 0.33 5.54
C LYS A 363 11.58 -0.45 5.05
N LEU A 364 10.45 0.21 4.82
CA LEU A 364 9.28 -0.43 4.22
C LEU A 364 9.62 -0.95 2.81
N VAL A 365 10.26 -0.15 1.96
CA VAL A 365 10.72 -0.62 0.65
C VAL A 365 11.66 -1.83 0.78
N GLU A 366 12.56 -1.82 1.76
CA GLU A 366 13.50 -2.93 2.02
C GLU A 366 12.81 -4.22 2.48
N LYS A 367 11.79 -4.11 3.32
CA LYS A 367 11.19 -5.23 4.06
C LYS A 367 9.86 -5.72 3.49
N LEU A 368 9.16 -4.92 2.70
CA LEU A 368 7.87 -5.30 2.12
C LEU A 368 8.01 -6.50 1.18
N GLN A 369 7.11 -7.46 1.38
CA GLN A 369 6.94 -8.66 0.59
C GLN A 369 5.47 -8.82 0.20
N GLU A 370 5.17 -9.78 -0.67
CA GLU A 370 3.78 -10.07 -1.00
C GLU A 370 2.99 -10.46 0.26
N LYS A 371 1.72 -10.04 0.35
CA LYS A 371 0.84 -10.33 1.50
C LYS A 371 1.41 -9.83 2.85
N SER A 372 2.10 -8.68 2.84
CA SER A 372 2.56 -8.04 4.09
C SER A 372 1.42 -7.36 4.84
N LEU A 373 1.35 -7.59 6.15
CA LEU A 373 0.59 -6.77 7.09
C LEU A 373 1.53 -5.76 7.74
N VAL A 374 1.20 -4.47 7.64
CA VAL A 374 1.92 -3.39 8.31
C VAL A 374 1.05 -2.83 9.44
N LEU A 375 1.57 -2.84 10.67
CA LEU A 375 0.91 -2.24 11.83
C LEU A 375 1.67 -0.99 12.20
N MET A 376 0.98 0.15 12.31
CA MET A 376 1.60 1.43 12.68
C MET A 376 0.88 2.05 13.87
N ASP A 377 1.62 2.52 14.87
CA ASP A 377 1.05 3.28 15.99
C ASP A 377 1.49 4.75 16.00
N GLU A 378 0.51 5.64 16.10
CA GLU A 378 0.61 7.10 16.18
C GLU A 378 1.63 7.74 15.20
N PRO A 379 1.52 7.49 13.88
CA PRO A 379 2.44 8.05 12.90
C PRO A 379 2.39 9.59 12.83
N GLU A 380 1.37 10.24 13.36
CA GLU A 380 1.27 11.70 13.45
C GLU A 380 2.27 12.36 14.42
N ALA A 381 2.94 11.58 15.28
CA ALA A 381 3.83 12.12 16.30
C ALA A 381 4.94 12.98 15.68
N HIS A 382 4.93 14.28 15.99
CA HIS A 382 5.87 15.29 15.47
C HIS A 382 5.83 15.56 13.96
N LEU A 383 4.73 15.23 13.27
CA LEU A 383 4.52 15.53 11.85
C LEU A 383 3.50 16.65 11.65
N HIS A 384 3.77 17.55 10.70
CA HIS A 384 2.78 18.50 10.23
C HIS A 384 1.82 17.83 9.22
N PRO A 385 0.56 18.30 9.11
CA PRO A 385 -0.48 17.62 8.33
C PRO A 385 -0.14 17.29 6.86
N PRO A 386 0.50 18.19 6.08
CA PRO A 386 0.90 17.88 4.71
C PRO A 386 1.84 16.68 4.59
N LEU A 387 2.87 16.63 5.44
CA LEU A 387 3.84 15.53 5.41
C LEU A 387 3.21 14.22 5.88
N LEU A 388 2.32 14.27 6.88
CA LEU A 388 1.56 13.09 7.29
C LEU A 388 0.72 12.53 6.13
N SER A 389 0.03 13.40 5.39
CA SER A 389 -0.79 12.99 4.23
C SER A 389 0.08 12.36 3.13
N ALA A 390 1.21 12.99 2.80
CA ALA A 390 2.18 12.46 1.86
C ALA A 390 2.75 11.10 2.30
N PHE A 391 3.03 10.92 3.60
CA PHE A 391 3.49 9.66 4.16
C PHE A 391 2.44 8.56 4.04
N ILE A 392 1.18 8.81 4.43
CA ILE A 392 0.08 7.84 4.29
C ILE A 392 -0.11 7.44 2.82
N ARG A 393 -0.04 8.40 1.90
CA ARG A 393 -0.09 8.14 0.46
C ARG A 393 1.06 7.24 -0.01
N ALA A 394 2.29 7.56 0.37
CA ALA A 394 3.48 6.76 0.01
C ALA A 394 3.38 5.33 0.55
N VAL A 395 2.92 5.15 1.80
CA VAL A 395 2.66 3.82 2.39
C VAL A 395 1.59 3.06 1.59
N SER A 396 0.49 3.74 1.23
CA SER A 396 -0.58 3.14 0.42
C SER A 396 -0.03 2.62 -0.91
N ASP A 397 0.74 3.44 -1.62
CA ASP A 397 1.27 3.10 -2.95
C ASP A 397 2.30 1.97 -2.90
N LEU A 398 3.09 1.88 -1.83
CA LEU A 398 3.99 0.75 -1.60
C LEU A 398 3.22 -0.56 -1.38
N LEU A 399 2.19 -0.54 -0.54
CA LEU A 399 1.39 -1.72 -0.21
C LEU A 399 0.58 -2.23 -1.42
N ILE A 400 0.08 -1.32 -2.25
CA ILE A 400 -0.60 -1.64 -3.52
C ILE A 400 0.33 -2.40 -4.49
N LYS A 401 1.65 -2.26 -4.39
CA LYS A 401 2.60 -3.00 -5.26
C LYS A 401 2.90 -4.40 -4.76
N THR A 402 2.68 -4.66 -3.48
CA THR A 402 2.98 -5.93 -2.83
C THR A 402 1.73 -6.65 -2.33
N ASN A 403 0.54 -6.23 -2.78
CA ASN A 403 -0.73 -6.80 -2.30
C ASN A 403 -0.79 -6.82 -0.77
N GLY A 404 -0.29 -5.76 -0.13
CA GLY A 404 -0.20 -5.63 1.33
C GLY A 404 -1.31 -4.75 1.90
N VAL A 405 -1.44 -4.76 3.22
CA VAL A 405 -2.44 -3.97 3.97
C VAL A 405 -1.79 -3.33 5.20
N ALA A 406 -2.21 -2.10 5.52
CA ALA A 406 -1.84 -1.44 6.77
C ALA A 406 -3.03 -1.30 7.72
N ILE A 407 -2.77 -1.46 9.01
CA ILE A 407 -3.67 -1.04 10.09
C ILE A 407 -2.92 0.01 10.91
N ILE A 408 -3.49 1.20 10.99
CA ILE A 408 -2.88 2.37 11.64
C ILE A 408 -3.74 2.78 12.83
N SER A 409 -3.16 2.78 14.03
CA SER A 409 -3.77 3.44 15.19
C SER A 409 -3.37 4.91 15.25
N THR A 410 -4.34 5.77 15.50
CA THR A 410 -4.13 7.22 15.49
C THR A 410 -5.13 7.95 16.38
N HIS A 411 -4.77 9.15 16.83
CA HIS A 411 -5.68 10.14 17.37
C HIS A 411 -5.85 11.35 16.43
N SER A 412 -5.19 11.34 15.27
CA SER A 412 -5.20 12.44 14.30
C SER A 412 -6.30 12.28 13.24
N PRO A 413 -7.29 13.19 13.19
CA PRO A 413 -8.30 13.19 12.13
C PRO A 413 -7.74 13.49 10.73
N VAL A 414 -6.49 13.98 10.62
CA VAL A 414 -5.84 14.23 9.33
C VAL A 414 -5.69 12.93 8.53
N ILE A 415 -5.35 11.82 9.19
CA ILE A 415 -5.19 10.52 8.53
C ILE A 415 -6.52 10.05 7.92
N LEU A 416 -7.65 10.40 8.55
CA LEU A 416 -8.97 10.04 8.04
C LEU A 416 -9.29 10.68 6.69
N GLN A 417 -8.67 11.81 6.36
CA GLN A 417 -8.84 12.46 5.06
C GLN A 417 -8.27 11.62 3.91
N GLU A 418 -7.36 10.68 4.20
CA GLU A 418 -6.66 9.85 3.21
C GLU A 418 -7.28 8.47 3.01
N VAL A 419 -8.34 8.12 3.77
CA VAL A 419 -8.99 6.80 3.68
C VAL A 419 -10.52 6.92 3.60
N PRO A 420 -11.22 6.00 2.91
CA PRO A 420 -12.68 5.97 2.92
C PRO A 420 -13.21 5.53 4.29
N ARG A 421 -14.44 5.93 4.61
CA ARG A 421 -15.10 5.59 5.89
C ARG A 421 -15.20 4.08 6.15
N SER A 422 -15.28 3.27 5.09
CA SER A 422 -15.30 1.81 5.16
C SER A 422 -14.00 1.23 5.70
N CYS A 423 -12.92 2.01 5.71
CA CYS A 423 -11.62 1.62 6.24
C CYS A 423 -11.38 2.17 7.66
N VAL A 424 -12.31 2.93 8.22
CA VAL A 424 -12.15 3.55 9.55
C VAL A 424 -12.96 2.79 10.60
N TRP A 425 -12.32 2.52 11.73
CA TRP A 425 -12.93 2.04 12.96
C TRP A 425 -12.74 3.07 14.07
N LYS A 426 -13.85 3.56 14.61
CA LYS A 426 -13.90 4.45 15.76
C LYS A 426 -13.97 3.60 17.04
N ILE A 427 -12.95 3.73 17.89
CA ILE A 427 -12.84 3.03 19.17
C ILE A 427 -13.19 3.99 20.30
N ARG A 428 -14.11 3.58 21.16
CA ARG A 428 -14.53 4.32 22.36
C ARG A 428 -14.42 3.43 23.59
N ARG A 429 -14.00 4.02 24.71
CA ARG A 429 -13.94 3.35 26.00
C ARG A 429 -14.69 4.16 27.05
N SER A 430 -15.54 3.49 27.82
CA SER A 430 -16.23 4.05 28.98
C SER A 430 -16.07 3.10 30.17
N GLY A 431 -15.19 3.46 31.09
CA GLY A 431 -14.77 2.58 32.18
C GLY A 431 -14.11 1.30 31.66
N ASN A 432 -14.73 0.16 31.94
CA ASN A 432 -14.25 -1.14 31.47
C ASN A 432 -14.80 -1.52 30.10
N VAL A 433 -15.86 -0.89 29.61
CA VAL A 433 -16.48 -1.25 28.33
C VAL A 433 -15.77 -0.55 27.18
N MET A 434 -15.38 -1.32 26.17
CA MET A 434 -14.83 -0.85 24.90
C MET A 434 -15.86 -1.12 23.80
N VAL A 435 -16.04 -0.19 22.87
CA VAL A 435 -16.96 -0.31 21.73
C VAL A 435 -16.24 0.15 20.48
N SER A 436 -16.47 -0.56 19.37
CA SER A 436 -15.99 -0.18 18.04
C SER A 436 -17.17 0.08 17.09
N ASP A 437 -17.09 1.17 16.33
CA ASP A 437 -18.10 1.55 15.34
C ASP A 437 -17.43 2.00 14.04
N ARG A 438 -18.11 1.83 12.90
CA ARG A 438 -17.71 2.52 11.66
C ARG A 438 -18.06 4.00 11.73
N LEU A 439 -17.37 4.82 10.93
CA LEU A 439 -17.81 6.20 10.71
C LEU A 439 -19.15 6.22 9.96
N THR A 440 -20.05 7.09 10.41
CA THR A 440 -21.36 7.29 9.77
C THR A 440 -21.27 8.12 8.49
N ARG A 441 -20.24 8.97 8.40
CA ARG A 441 -19.99 9.91 7.30
C ARG A 441 -18.76 9.51 6.52
N GLU A 442 -18.67 9.97 5.27
CA GLU A 442 -17.46 9.78 4.45
C GLU A 442 -16.29 10.57 5.04
N SER A 443 -15.09 9.97 5.02
CA SER A 443 -13.88 10.58 5.59
C SER A 443 -12.90 11.06 4.53
N PHE A 444 -12.83 10.38 3.37
CA PHE A 444 -11.87 10.73 2.32
C PHE A 444 -12.12 12.17 1.82
N GLY A 445 -11.13 13.05 1.98
CA GLY A 445 -11.20 14.47 1.61
C GLY A 445 -12.16 15.35 2.43
N GLU A 446 -12.73 14.86 3.54
CA GLU A 446 -13.65 15.63 4.41
C GLU A 446 -12.90 16.68 5.24
N ASN A 447 -13.61 17.69 5.76
CA ASN A 447 -13.05 18.71 6.62
C ASN A 447 -12.56 18.14 7.97
N VAL A 448 -11.31 18.48 8.35
CA VAL A 448 -10.70 18.02 9.61
C VAL A 448 -11.54 18.36 10.85
N GLY A 449 -12.16 19.55 10.91
CA GLY A 449 -13.00 19.97 12.04
C GLY A 449 -14.27 19.12 12.17
N VAL A 450 -14.87 18.76 11.04
CA VAL A 450 -16.01 17.83 10.99
C VAL A 450 -15.58 16.44 11.49
N LEU A 451 -14.46 15.92 10.99
CA LEU A 451 -13.93 14.62 11.42
C LEU A 451 -13.55 14.61 12.90
N THR A 452 -12.97 15.72 13.39
CA THR A 452 -12.64 15.91 14.80
C THR A 452 -13.90 15.83 15.66
N ASN A 453 -14.99 16.49 15.26
CA ASN A 453 -16.25 16.43 15.98
C ASN A 453 -16.90 15.04 15.90
N ASP A 454 -16.87 14.39 14.73
CA ASP A 454 -17.42 13.04 14.54
C ASP A 454 -16.69 12.01 15.43
N VAL A 455 -15.38 12.17 15.64
CA VAL A 455 -14.57 11.26 16.45
C VAL A 455 -14.63 11.65 17.95
N PHE A 456 -14.42 12.91 18.28
CA PHE A 456 -14.17 13.41 19.65
C PHE A 456 -15.27 14.31 20.22
N GLY A 457 -16.43 14.45 19.57
CA GLY A 457 -17.41 15.52 19.87
C GLY A 457 -17.69 15.80 21.35
N LEU A 458 -17.83 14.78 22.19
CA LEU A 458 -18.06 14.95 23.64
C LEU A 458 -16.87 15.57 24.41
N GLU A 459 -15.63 15.44 23.92
CA GLU A 459 -14.46 16.12 24.50
C GLU A 459 -14.32 17.54 24.03
N VAL A 460 -14.58 17.76 22.74
CA VAL A 460 -14.52 19.10 22.15
C VAL A 460 -15.52 19.99 22.87
N THR A 461 -16.72 19.48 23.19
CA THR A 461 -17.71 20.23 23.97
C THR A 461 -17.32 20.48 25.42
N ASN A 462 -16.53 19.58 26.03
CA ASN A 462 -16.18 19.62 27.45
C ASN A 462 -14.82 20.29 27.75
N SER A 463 -14.13 20.83 26.75
CA SER A 463 -12.78 21.36 26.90
C SER A 463 -12.55 22.65 26.09
N GLY A 464 -11.44 23.33 26.39
CA GLY A 464 -10.97 24.50 25.64
C GLY A 464 -11.95 25.67 25.58
N PHE A 465 -12.00 26.33 24.42
CA PHE A 465 -12.83 27.51 24.20
C PHE A 465 -14.34 27.19 24.21
N TYR A 466 -14.73 25.95 23.86
CA TYR A 466 -16.13 25.53 23.87
C TYR A 466 -16.70 25.56 25.28
N LYS A 467 -15.99 24.98 26.25
CA LYS A 467 -16.37 25.02 27.66
C LYS A 467 -16.42 26.46 28.17
N MET A 468 -15.43 27.29 27.84
CA MET A 468 -15.42 28.70 28.25
C MET A 468 -16.66 29.46 27.74
N MET A 469 -17.05 29.27 26.48
CA MET A 469 -18.27 29.86 25.93
C MET A 469 -19.53 29.29 26.57
N THR A 470 -19.60 27.98 26.76
CA THR A 470 -20.75 27.31 27.38
C THR A 470 -20.95 27.78 28.81
N ASP A 471 -19.89 27.82 29.63
CA ASP A 471 -19.92 28.33 31.01
C ASP A 471 -20.38 29.79 31.05
N ILE A 472 -19.95 30.65 30.11
CA ILE A 472 -20.39 32.04 30.05
C ILE A 472 -21.89 32.13 29.70
N VAL A 473 -22.33 31.39 28.69
CA VAL A 473 -23.72 31.41 28.23
C VAL A 473 -24.67 30.80 29.27
N GLU A 474 -24.27 29.74 29.96
CA GLU A 474 -25.09 29.06 30.97
C GLU A 474 -25.18 29.86 32.28
N ASN A 475 -24.09 30.51 32.72
CA ASN A 475 -24.06 31.21 34.00
C ASN A 475 -24.47 32.69 33.92
N ASN A 476 -24.64 33.25 32.72
CA ASN A 476 -24.97 34.67 32.55
C ASN A 476 -26.06 34.84 31.50
N ASP A 477 -26.90 35.87 31.61
CA ASP A 477 -27.92 36.19 30.62
C ASP A 477 -27.44 37.21 29.57
N TYR A 478 -26.32 36.87 28.92
CA TYR A 478 -25.72 37.71 27.90
C TYR A 478 -26.29 37.44 26.51
N SER A 479 -26.55 38.53 25.79
CA SER A 479 -26.79 38.52 24.35
C SER A 479 -25.54 38.17 23.56
N TYR A 480 -25.71 37.87 22.27
CA TYR A 480 -24.61 37.53 21.36
C TYR A 480 -23.54 38.62 21.34
N GLU A 481 -23.94 39.88 21.23
CA GLU A 481 -23.06 41.04 21.20
C GLU A 481 -22.29 41.20 22.52
N GLN A 482 -22.93 40.96 23.66
CA GLN A 482 -22.28 41.05 24.97
C GLN A 482 -21.21 39.97 25.17
N VAL A 483 -21.47 38.74 24.70
CA VAL A 483 -20.45 37.69 24.75
C VAL A 483 -19.29 38.01 23.79
N LEU A 484 -19.56 38.54 22.59
CA LEU A 484 -18.50 39.01 21.69
C LEU A 484 -17.61 40.08 22.34
N GLU A 485 -18.21 41.07 23.00
CA GLU A 485 -17.49 42.13 23.69
C GLU A 485 -16.65 41.59 24.86
N LEU A 486 -17.18 40.61 25.61
CA LEU A 486 -16.47 39.94 26.71
C LEU A 486 -15.20 39.23 26.21
N PHE A 487 -15.25 38.64 25.01
CA PHE A 487 -14.08 38.06 24.33
C PHE A 487 -13.27 39.10 23.54
N GLY A 488 -13.50 40.40 23.73
CA GLY A 488 -12.78 41.47 23.04
C GLY A 488 -12.90 41.43 21.51
N ASN A 489 -13.99 40.86 20.97
CA ASN A 489 -14.21 40.59 19.55
C ASN A 489 -13.16 39.65 18.90
N GLN A 490 -12.47 38.83 19.69
CA GLN A 490 -11.42 37.91 19.22
C GLN A 490 -11.93 36.51 18.85
N LEU A 491 -13.25 36.29 18.81
CA LEU A 491 -13.81 35.00 18.40
C LEU A 491 -13.68 34.77 16.88
N GLY A 492 -13.13 33.62 16.50
CA GLY A 492 -13.10 33.14 15.11
C GLY A 492 -14.48 32.73 14.59
N ALA A 493 -14.59 32.46 13.29
CA ALA A 493 -15.87 32.16 12.64
C ALA A 493 -16.60 30.93 13.23
N GLU A 494 -15.85 29.87 13.56
CA GLU A 494 -16.39 28.66 14.19
C GLU A 494 -16.93 28.95 15.59
N ALA A 495 -16.14 29.61 16.44
CA ALA A 495 -16.58 30.02 17.78
C ALA A 495 -17.81 30.93 17.73
N LYS A 496 -17.87 31.87 16.78
CA LYS A 496 -19.06 32.70 16.55
C LYS A 496 -20.29 31.88 16.18
N SER A 497 -20.14 30.87 15.32
CA SER A 497 -21.24 30.00 14.89
C SER A 497 -21.74 29.14 16.05
N ILE A 498 -20.82 28.60 16.86
CA ILE A 498 -21.16 27.86 18.08
C ILE A 498 -21.89 28.75 19.08
N LEU A 499 -21.38 29.97 19.33
CA LEU A 499 -21.99 30.92 20.24
C LEU A 499 -23.43 31.29 19.81
N MET A 500 -23.65 31.52 18.52
CA MET A 500 -25.00 31.75 17.99
C MET A 500 -25.93 30.57 18.31
N ALA A 501 -25.46 29.33 18.10
CA ALA A 501 -26.25 28.14 18.39
C ALA A 501 -26.52 27.96 19.90
N LEU A 502 -25.54 28.23 20.77
CA LEU A 502 -25.70 28.16 22.23
C LEU A 502 -26.74 29.16 22.74
N ILE A 503 -26.68 30.41 22.27
CA ILE A 503 -27.64 31.46 22.65
C ILE A 503 -29.04 31.15 22.11
N ALA A 504 -29.16 30.68 20.86
CA ALA A 504 -30.44 30.34 20.25
C ALA A 504 -31.14 29.15 20.94
N ASN A 505 -30.36 28.23 21.52
CA ASN A 505 -30.88 27.06 22.24
C ASN A 505 -31.09 27.32 23.74
N LYS A 506 -30.75 28.52 24.22
CA LYS A 506 -30.97 28.92 25.60
C LYS A 506 -32.48 29.17 25.81
N LYS A 507 -33.12 28.33 26.61
CA LYS A 507 -34.54 28.45 26.97
C LYS A 507 -34.78 29.43 28.11
#